data_AF-A0A847GY50-F1
#
_entry.id   AF-A0A847GY50-F1
#
_cell.length_a   1.000
_cell.length_b   1.000
_cell.length_c   1.000
_cell.angle_alpha   90.00
_cell.angle_beta   90.00
_cell.angle_gamma   90.00
#
_symmetry.space_group_name_H-M   'P 1'
#
loop_
_entity.id
_entity.type
_entity.pdbx_description
1 polymer ?
#
loop_
_entity_poly.entity_id
_entity_poly.type
_entity_poly.pdbx_seq_one_letter_code
_entity_poly.pdbx_strand_id
1 'polypeptide(L)'
;MNDEQQCHSCLTPVFAAARSRIRLSGLLELGRYDDAASACEQYALRYPDSELLDSFWYITGYGRFVAGQPDAARELLRKVAAHRPIDKTTGQPADSPNKWPAIYILGQIEHSLGRVAEAIQQYRLVKDRFPDARQSIAALLRKTIGLPKLTTIRPGKPAEVLLDYRNLTACEVKVYRIDLAKFALVRRGLGEIAQVNLAGIQPLHEATVKLADGRDYRTGAFPRRRQRVLVERGCATSDQPDLRGLAKTYRCLEATAASRAAHLCGTDTSECSFAARRCSPYGCPGARR
;
A
#
# COMPACT_ATOMS: atom_id res chain seq x y z
N MET A 1 -39.73 19.50 53.96
CA MET A 1 -39.69 19.71 52.49
C MET A 1 -38.46 20.54 52.21
N ASN A 2 -37.38 19.93 51.68
CA ASN A 2 -36.27 20.56 50.91
C ASN A 2 -34.95 19.74 50.88
N ASP A 3 -34.95 18.43 51.17
CA ASP A 3 -33.75 17.60 50.94
C ASP A 3 -33.73 16.85 49.59
N GLU A 4 -34.88 16.70 48.90
CA GLU A 4 -34.94 16.00 47.61
C GLU A 4 -34.52 16.86 46.40
N GLN A 5 -34.59 18.19 46.51
CA GLN A 5 -34.22 19.10 45.40
C GLN A 5 -32.70 19.29 45.24
N GLN A 6 -31.91 19.00 46.26
CA GLN A 6 -30.45 19.09 46.19
C GLN A 6 -29.80 17.89 45.48
N CYS A 7 -30.45 16.71 45.49
CA CYS A 7 -29.94 15.53 44.79
C CYS A 7 -30.05 15.64 43.25
N HIS A 8 -31.03 16.38 42.72
CA HIS A 8 -31.18 16.55 41.27
C HIS A 8 -30.08 17.42 40.64
N SER A 9 -29.48 18.36 41.38
CA SER A 9 -28.46 19.27 40.84
C SER A 9 -27.14 18.54 40.50
N CYS A 10 -26.70 17.61 41.36
CA CYS A 10 -25.40 16.93 41.21
C CYS A 10 -25.42 15.76 40.21
N LEU A 11 -26.58 15.17 39.93
CA LEU A 11 -26.72 14.07 38.95
C LEU A 11 -26.91 14.57 37.51
N THR A 12 -27.24 15.85 37.31
CA THR A 12 -27.50 16.42 35.98
C THR A 12 -26.35 16.31 34.97
N PRO A 13 -25.05 16.52 35.29
CA PRO A 13 -24.02 16.55 34.26
C PRO A 13 -23.71 15.16 33.69
N VAL A 14 -23.71 14.11 34.52
CA VAL A 14 -23.43 12.73 34.08
C VAL A 14 -24.57 12.21 33.19
N PHE A 15 -25.83 12.38 33.61
CA PHE A 15 -26.98 12.00 32.79
C PHE A 15 -27.10 12.86 31.52
N ALA A 16 -26.74 14.15 31.58
CA ALA A 16 -26.75 15.01 30.39
C ALA A 16 -25.64 14.62 29.39
N ALA A 17 -24.46 14.22 29.86
CA ALA A 17 -23.39 13.67 29.03
C ALA A 17 -23.75 12.29 28.44
N ALA A 18 -24.47 11.45 29.18
CA ALA A 18 -25.00 10.20 28.63
C ALA A 18 -26.04 10.45 27.54
N ARG A 19 -26.93 11.44 27.72
CA ARG A 19 -27.93 11.84 26.72
C ARG A 19 -27.29 12.42 25.45
N SER A 20 -26.22 13.21 25.61
CA SER A 20 -25.48 13.74 24.46
C SER A 20 -24.87 12.63 23.61
N ARG A 21 -24.42 11.53 24.22
CA ARG A 21 -23.93 10.33 23.49
C ARG A 21 -25.00 9.71 22.58
N ILE A 22 -26.25 9.62 23.03
CA ILE A 22 -27.35 9.06 22.22
C ILE A 22 -27.61 9.95 21.00
N ARG A 23 -27.71 11.26 21.21
CA ARG A 23 -27.88 12.22 20.12
C ARG A 23 -26.73 12.13 19.12
N LEU A 24 -25.51 12.00 19.61
CA LEU A 24 -24.32 11.90 18.79
C LEU A 24 -24.31 10.63 17.94
N SER A 25 -24.70 9.50 18.52
CA SER A 25 -24.83 8.23 17.80
C SER A 25 -25.80 8.38 16.63
N GLY A 26 -26.97 8.99 16.86
CA GLY A 26 -27.95 9.26 15.80
C GLY A 26 -27.42 10.19 14.70
N LEU A 27 -26.64 11.23 15.03
CA LEU A 27 -26.03 12.11 14.03
C LEU A 27 -25.00 11.37 13.16
N LEU A 28 -24.20 10.49 13.77
CA LEU A 28 -23.21 9.68 13.06
C LEU A 28 -23.87 8.65 12.13
N GLU A 29 -24.93 7.98 12.59
CA GLU A 29 -25.71 7.05 11.75
C GLU A 29 -26.38 7.74 10.55
N LEU A 30 -26.80 9.00 10.73
CA LEU A 30 -27.34 9.84 9.64
C LEU A 30 -26.25 10.45 8.74
N GLY A 31 -24.97 10.20 9.01
CA GLY A 31 -23.85 10.78 8.25
C GLY A 31 -23.69 12.30 8.40
N ARG A 32 -24.32 12.91 9.41
CA ARG A 32 -24.26 14.35 9.69
C ARG A 32 -23.00 14.69 10.49
N TYR A 33 -21.83 14.49 9.88
CA TYR A 33 -20.54 14.59 10.56
C TYR A 33 -20.19 16.00 11.03
N ASP A 34 -20.59 17.04 10.29
CA ASP A 34 -20.38 18.43 10.69
C ASP A 34 -21.19 18.80 11.94
N ASP A 35 -22.48 18.44 11.96
CA ASP A 35 -23.35 18.66 13.12
C ASP A 35 -22.88 17.87 14.34
N ALA A 36 -22.41 16.63 14.13
CA ALA A 36 -21.83 15.80 15.18
C ALA A 36 -20.56 16.47 15.76
N ALA A 37 -19.68 17.00 14.91
CA ALA A 37 -18.48 17.70 15.33
C ALA A 37 -18.79 18.98 16.11
N SER A 38 -19.72 19.82 15.62
CA SER A 38 -20.15 21.04 16.31
C SER A 38 -20.81 20.75 17.66
N ALA A 39 -21.63 19.71 17.74
CA ALA A 39 -22.24 19.29 19.00
C ALA A 39 -21.16 18.80 19.99
N CYS A 40 -20.19 18.01 19.53
CA CYS A 40 -19.08 17.53 20.35
C CYS A 40 -18.20 18.66 20.90
N GLU A 41 -17.94 19.71 20.11
CA GLU A 41 -17.20 20.88 20.57
C GLU A 41 -17.91 21.56 21.75
N GLN A 42 -19.23 21.73 21.64
CA GLN A 42 -20.05 22.28 22.73
C GLN A 42 -20.06 21.36 23.96
N TYR A 43 -20.13 20.04 23.75
CA TYR A 43 -20.10 19.08 24.86
C TYR A 43 -18.74 19.02 25.55
N ALA A 44 -17.64 19.13 24.82
CA ALA A 44 -16.31 19.20 25.39
C ALA A 44 -16.11 20.44 26.27
N LEU A 45 -16.69 21.59 25.89
CA LEU A 45 -16.68 22.81 26.71
C LEU A 45 -17.58 22.69 27.94
N ARG A 46 -18.74 22.06 27.79
CA ARG A 46 -19.74 21.95 28.86
C ARG A 46 -19.38 20.88 29.90
N TYR A 47 -18.64 19.84 29.48
CA TYR A 47 -18.32 18.69 30.31
C TYR A 47 -16.80 18.37 30.28
N PRO A 48 -15.94 19.29 30.76
CA PRO A 48 -14.49 19.13 30.70
C PRO A 48 -13.93 18.03 31.61
N ASP A 49 -14.69 17.58 32.61
CA ASP A 49 -14.27 16.51 33.54
C ASP A 49 -14.98 15.17 33.26
N SER A 50 -15.70 15.08 32.14
CA SER A 50 -16.43 13.87 31.77
C SER A 50 -15.49 12.79 31.26
N GLU A 51 -15.78 11.53 31.60
CA GLU A 51 -15.12 10.35 31.04
C GLU A 51 -15.28 10.25 29.51
N LEU A 52 -16.30 10.93 28.95
CA LEU A 52 -16.58 10.96 27.51
C LEU A 52 -15.84 12.07 26.75
N LEU A 53 -15.01 12.87 27.43
CA LEU A 53 -14.32 13.99 26.81
C LEU A 53 -13.43 13.55 25.64
N ASP A 54 -12.73 12.43 25.80
CA ASP A 54 -11.88 11.85 24.76
C ASP A 54 -12.68 11.50 23.49
N SER A 55 -13.91 11.02 23.69
CA SER A 55 -14.85 10.63 22.64
C SER A 55 -15.37 11.84 21.89
N PHE A 56 -15.64 12.95 22.59
CA PHE A 56 -16.01 14.21 21.95
C PHE A 56 -14.87 14.74 21.07
N TRP A 57 -13.63 14.75 21.56
CA TRP A 57 -12.49 15.16 20.75
C TRP A 57 -12.25 14.23 19.55
N TYR A 58 -12.39 12.92 19.74
CA TYR A 58 -12.25 11.95 18.68
C TYR A 58 -13.28 12.19 17.56
N ILE A 59 -14.55 12.37 17.92
CA ILE A 59 -15.64 12.56 16.95
C ILE A 59 -15.54 13.91 16.25
N THR A 60 -15.16 14.98 16.95
CA THR A 60 -14.84 16.26 16.31
C THR A 60 -13.68 16.11 15.32
N GLY A 61 -12.62 15.39 15.69
CA GLY A 61 -11.46 15.15 14.82
C GLY A 61 -11.84 14.36 13.57
N TYR A 62 -12.62 13.29 13.74
CA TYR A 62 -13.14 12.49 12.64
C TYR A 62 -14.07 13.31 11.72
N GLY A 63 -15.00 14.08 12.28
CA GLY A 63 -15.90 14.92 11.50
C GLY A 63 -15.16 15.95 10.65
N ARG A 64 -14.15 16.63 11.24
CA ARG A 64 -13.28 17.56 10.50
C ARG A 64 -12.50 16.89 9.37
N PHE A 65 -12.07 15.64 9.56
CA PHE A 65 -11.40 14.88 8.51
C PHE A 65 -12.35 14.63 7.32
N VAL A 66 -13.59 14.20 7.60
CA VAL A 66 -14.61 13.99 6.57
C VAL A 66 -15.00 15.30 5.88
N ALA A 67 -15.01 16.41 6.61
CA ALA A 67 -15.25 17.76 6.09
C ALA A 67 -14.09 18.32 5.22
N GLY A 68 -13.03 17.55 4.99
CA GLY A 68 -11.90 17.98 4.19
C GLY A 68 -10.95 18.94 4.90
N GLN A 69 -10.92 18.93 6.24
CA GLN A 69 -10.00 19.73 7.07
C GLN A 69 -8.93 18.84 7.74
N PRO A 70 -8.04 18.19 6.97
CA PRO A 70 -7.13 17.17 7.49
C PRO A 70 -6.12 17.71 8.51
N ASP A 71 -5.65 18.96 8.37
CA ASP A 71 -4.69 19.54 9.32
C ASP A 71 -5.32 19.79 10.70
N ALA A 72 -6.53 20.33 10.74
CA ALA A 72 -7.28 20.57 11.97
C ALA A 72 -7.68 19.25 12.65
N ALA A 73 -8.11 18.27 11.85
CA ALA A 73 -8.42 16.91 12.34
C ALA A 73 -7.19 16.25 12.95
N ARG A 74 -6.03 16.37 12.28
CA ARG A 74 -4.78 15.76 12.71
C ARG A 74 -4.32 16.28 14.07
N GLU A 75 -4.37 17.59 14.29
CA GLU A 75 -3.94 18.17 15.57
C GLU A 75 -4.82 17.66 16.72
N LEU A 76 -6.14 17.64 16.50
CA LEU A 76 -7.08 17.18 17.50
C LEU A 76 -6.93 15.68 17.78
N LEU A 77 -6.74 14.84 16.76
CA LEU A 77 -6.54 13.40 16.93
C LEU A 77 -5.19 13.05 17.57
N ARG A 78 -4.14 13.86 17.36
CA ARG A 78 -2.87 13.72 18.12
C ARG A 78 -3.10 13.98 19.60
N LYS A 79 -3.88 15.00 19.94
CA LYS A 79 -4.28 15.25 21.33
C LYS A 79 -5.01 14.05 21.93
N VAL A 80 -5.96 13.45 21.19
CA VAL A 80 -6.68 12.24 21.65
C VAL A 80 -5.71 11.06 21.85
N ALA A 81 -4.81 10.82 20.91
CA ALA A 81 -3.83 9.73 20.98
C ALA A 81 -2.84 9.87 22.15
N ALA A 82 -2.52 11.10 22.55
CA ALA A 82 -1.64 11.41 23.68
C ALA A 82 -2.39 11.47 25.03
N HIS A 83 -3.72 11.59 25.01
CA HIS A 83 -4.52 11.75 26.22
C HIS A 83 -4.51 10.47 27.06
N ARG A 84 -4.11 10.61 28.33
CA ARG A 84 -4.09 9.54 29.32
C ARG A 84 -4.92 9.93 30.53
N PRO A 85 -6.25 9.66 30.53
CA PRO A 85 -7.08 9.90 31.69
C PRO A 85 -6.63 9.02 32.86
N ILE A 86 -6.82 9.51 34.08
CA ILE A 86 -6.59 8.72 35.29
C ILE A 86 -7.73 7.71 35.39
N ASP A 87 -7.40 6.42 35.41
CA ASP A 87 -8.37 5.36 35.66
C ASP A 87 -8.80 5.41 37.12
N LYS A 88 -10.10 5.59 37.36
CA LYS A 88 -10.68 5.69 38.71
C LYS A 88 -10.56 4.40 39.51
N THR A 89 -10.35 3.26 38.84
CA THR A 89 -10.23 1.95 39.49
C THR A 89 -8.83 1.71 40.00
N THR A 90 -7.81 2.06 39.21
CA THR A 90 -6.41 1.79 39.50
C THR A 90 -5.66 3.02 40.05
N GLY A 91 -6.22 4.21 39.88
CA GLY A 91 -5.59 5.49 40.24
C GLY A 91 -4.40 5.85 39.34
N GLN A 92 -4.17 5.10 38.26
CA GLN A 92 -3.03 5.27 37.37
C GLN A 92 -3.46 5.88 36.03
N PRO A 93 -2.58 6.62 35.33
CA PRO A 93 -2.85 7.06 33.97
C PRO A 93 -3.01 5.85 33.04
N ALA A 94 -4.19 5.70 32.44
CA ALA A 94 -4.50 4.65 31.49
C ALA A 94 -4.61 5.22 30.07
N ASP A 95 -4.47 4.33 29.07
CA ASP A 95 -4.74 4.71 27.69
C ASP A 95 -6.24 4.94 27.50
N SER A 96 -6.61 6.05 26.85
CA SER A 96 -8.00 6.30 26.50
C SER A 96 -8.55 5.22 25.55
N PRO A 97 -9.84 4.85 25.64
CA PRO A 97 -10.46 3.92 24.70
C PRO A 97 -10.29 4.37 23.23
N ASN A 98 -10.32 5.68 22.99
CA ASN A 98 -10.21 6.26 21.66
C ASN A 98 -8.76 6.47 21.16
N LYS A 99 -7.74 6.14 21.97
CA LYS A 99 -6.33 6.26 21.57
C LYS A 99 -6.02 5.49 20.29
N TRP A 100 -6.36 4.21 20.23
CA TRP A 100 -6.00 3.35 19.11
C TRP A 100 -6.78 3.68 17.83
N PRO A 101 -8.10 3.93 17.87
CA PRO A 101 -8.83 4.49 16.73
C PRO A 101 -8.26 5.82 16.24
N ALA A 102 -7.86 6.73 17.15
CA ALA A 102 -7.27 8.01 16.76
C ALA A 102 -5.96 7.84 15.99
N ILE A 103 -5.06 6.94 16.45
CA ILE A 103 -3.82 6.63 15.73
C ILE A 103 -4.09 6.03 14.34
N TYR A 104 -5.13 5.19 14.23
CA TYR A 104 -5.53 4.62 12.95
C TYR A 104 -6.00 5.71 11.97
N ILE A 105 -6.87 6.63 12.40
CA ILE A 105 -7.32 7.76 11.57
C ILE A 105 -6.18 8.72 11.25
N LEU A 106 -5.22 8.95 12.17
CA LEU A 106 -4.01 9.71 11.86
C LEU A 106 -3.22 9.08 10.70
N GLY A 107 -3.12 7.75 10.65
CA GLY A 107 -2.54 7.03 9.51
C GLY A 107 -3.28 7.32 8.20
N GLN A 108 -4.62 7.35 8.22
CA GLN A 108 -5.43 7.69 7.05
C GLN A 108 -5.26 9.14 6.60
N ILE A 109 -5.18 10.08 7.54
CA ILE A 109 -4.95 11.50 7.25
C ILE A 109 -3.57 11.70 6.61
N GLU A 110 -2.52 11.13 7.19
CA GLU A 110 -1.17 11.26 6.62
C GLU A 110 -1.10 10.60 5.22
N HIS A 111 -1.84 9.50 5.02
CA HIS A 111 -1.97 8.87 3.71
C HIS A 111 -2.69 9.79 2.71
N SER A 112 -3.80 10.44 3.09
CA SER A 112 -4.52 11.36 2.21
C SER A 112 -3.70 12.61 1.86
N LEU A 113 -2.84 13.06 2.77
CA LEU A 113 -1.91 14.18 2.56
C LEU A 113 -0.68 13.80 1.70
N GLY A 114 -0.55 12.54 1.29
CA GLY A 114 0.61 12.05 0.54
C GLY A 114 1.87 11.83 1.39
N ARG A 115 1.77 11.96 2.71
CA ARG A 115 2.84 11.74 3.70
C ARG A 115 2.91 10.26 4.06
N VAL A 116 3.22 9.45 3.06
CA VAL A 116 3.01 7.99 3.17
C VAL A 116 4.01 7.32 4.12
N ALA A 117 5.22 7.88 4.26
CA ALA A 117 6.19 7.34 5.21
C ALA A 117 5.67 7.45 6.64
N GLU A 118 5.11 8.62 6.98
CA GLU A 118 4.47 8.90 8.26
C GLU A 118 3.22 8.04 8.46
N ALA A 119 2.39 7.89 7.43
CA ALA A 119 1.23 7.00 7.45
C ALA A 119 1.61 5.55 7.80
N ILE A 120 2.67 5.02 7.20
CA ILE A 120 3.18 3.66 7.50
C ILE A 120 3.61 3.56 8.97
N GLN A 121 4.24 4.59 9.53
CA GLN A 121 4.61 4.57 10.95
C GLN A 121 3.38 4.53 11.85
N GLN A 122 2.35 5.33 11.56
CA GLN A 122 1.10 5.30 12.33
C GLN A 122 0.41 3.95 12.23
N TYR A 123 0.27 3.40 11.01
CA TYR A 123 -0.33 2.09 10.81
C TYR A 123 0.42 0.98 11.54
N ARG A 124 1.75 1.05 11.64
CA ARG A 124 2.54 0.04 12.37
C ARG A 124 2.20 -0.04 13.85
N LEU A 125 1.83 1.08 14.48
CA LEU A 125 1.43 1.12 15.89
C LEU A 125 0.11 0.38 16.15
N VAL A 126 -0.72 0.26 15.12
CA VAL A 126 -2.10 -0.23 15.24
C VAL A 126 -2.39 -1.48 14.40
N LYS A 127 -1.42 -1.97 13.62
CA LYS A 127 -1.57 -3.11 12.68
C LYS A 127 -2.17 -4.37 13.32
N ASP A 128 -1.91 -4.60 14.61
CA ASP A 128 -2.35 -5.80 15.32
C ASP A 128 -3.78 -5.66 15.87
N ARG A 129 -4.25 -4.43 16.03
CA ARG A 129 -5.63 -4.11 16.44
C ARG A 129 -6.55 -3.90 15.25
N PHE A 130 -6.02 -3.40 14.13
CA PHE A 130 -6.78 -3.06 12.93
C PHE A 130 -6.24 -3.82 11.72
N PRO A 131 -6.93 -4.86 11.24
CA PRO A 131 -6.54 -5.62 10.05
C PRO A 131 -6.33 -4.73 8.81
N ASP A 132 -7.16 -3.69 8.66
CA ASP A 132 -7.08 -2.75 7.55
C ASP A 132 -5.76 -1.98 7.54
N ALA A 133 -5.23 -1.61 8.72
CA ALA A 133 -3.91 -0.98 8.80
C ALA A 133 -2.80 -1.90 8.29
N ARG A 134 -2.90 -3.20 8.60
CA ARG A 134 -1.96 -4.22 8.10
C ARG A 134 -2.05 -4.35 6.58
N GLN A 135 -3.26 -4.36 6.02
CA GLN A 135 -3.48 -4.41 4.58
C GLN A 135 -2.94 -3.16 3.87
N SER A 136 -3.18 -1.97 4.43
CA SER A 136 -2.64 -0.71 3.93
C SER A 136 -1.11 -0.72 3.88
N ILE A 137 -0.44 -1.18 4.94
CA ILE A 137 1.01 -1.34 4.96
C ILE A 137 1.47 -2.28 3.83
N ALA A 138 0.83 -3.45 3.71
CA ALA A 138 1.18 -4.44 2.69
C ALA A 138 1.01 -3.88 1.27
N ALA A 139 -0.06 -3.13 1.02
CA ALA A 139 -0.33 -2.50 -0.28
C ALA A 139 0.69 -1.39 -0.61
N LEU A 140 1.06 -0.56 0.38
CA LEU A 140 2.00 0.54 0.22
C LEU A 140 3.44 0.06 -0.02
N LEU A 141 3.84 -1.01 0.68
CA LEU A 141 5.18 -1.60 0.61
C LEU A 141 5.32 -2.67 -0.47
N ARG A 142 4.25 -2.96 -1.23
CA ARG A 142 4.28 -3.98 -2.26
C ARG A 142 5.37 -3.67 -3.29
N LYS A 143 6.29 -4.63 -3.47
CA LYS A 143 7.31 -4.59 -4.51
C LYS A 143 6.74 -5.21 -5.77
N THR A 144 6.85 -4.50 -6.89
CA THR A 144 6.46 -5.05 -8.19
C THR A 144 7.47 -4.66 -9.25
N ILE A 145 7.69 -5.57 -10.19
CA ILE A 145 8.45 -5.35 -11.40
C ILE A 145 7.63 -5.93 -12.56
N GLY A 146 7.73 -5.33 -13.73
CA GLY A 146 6.96 -5.71 -14.90
C GLY A 146 7.71 -5.33 -16.16
N LEU A 147 7.67 -6.24 -17.13
CA LEU A 147 8.15 -6.04 -18.47
C LEU A 147 7.00 -6.30 -19.45
N PRO A 148 6.97 -5.62 -20.60
CA PRO A 148 6.09 -5.98 -21.70
C PRO A 148 6.34 -7.44 -22.10
N LYS A 149 5.25 -8.21 -22.29
CA LYS A 149 5.33 -9.62 -22.68
C LYS A 149 6.08 -9.82 -24.02
N LEU A 150 5.97 -8.85 -24.92
CA LEU A 150 6.65 -8.86 -26.22
C LEU A 150 7.13 -7.44 -26.53
N THR A 151 8.41 -7.31 -26.85
CA THR A 151 9.01 -6.07 -27.35
C THR A 151 9.72 -6.38 -28.66
N THR A 152 9.40 -5.66 -29.73
CA THR A 152 10.06 -5.83 -31.04
C THR A 152 11.14 -4.76 -31.18
N ILE A 153 12.37 -5.19 -31.44
CA ILE A 153 13.54 -4.32 -31.55
C ILE A 153 14.09 -4.41 -32.98
N ARG A 154 14.44 -3.27 -33.57
CA ARG A 154 15.05 -3.24 -34.90
C ARG A 154 16.55 -3.52 -34.80
N PRO A 155 17.11 -4.42 -35.62
CA PRO A 155 18.54 -4.64 -35.70
C PRO A 155 19.31 -3.35 -36.00
N GLY A 156 20.52 -3.21 -35.46
CA GLY A 156 21.40 -2.05 -35.67
C GLY A 156 21.09 -0.82 -34.82
N LYS A 157 19.98 -0.81 -34.05
CA LYS A 157 19.72 0.20 -33.02
C LYS A 157 19.91 -0.39 -31.62
N PRO A 158 20.27 0.43 -30.62
CA PRO A 158 20.33 -0.04 -29.25
C PRO A 158 18.98 -0.63 -28.81
N ALA A 159 19.05 -1.79 -28.17
CA ALA A 159 17.88 -2.47 -27.64
C ALA A 159 17.42 -1.80 -26.35
N GLU A 160 16.27 -1.13 -26.38
CA GLU A 160 15.65 -0.51 -25.20
C GLU A 160 14.37 -1.24 -24.82
N VAL A 161 14.21 -1.54 -23.52
CA VAL A 161 12.98 -2.11 -22.99
C VAL A 161 12.44 -1.25 -21.85
N LEU A 162 11.11 -1.09 -21.83
CA LEU A 162 10.41 -0.35 -20.80
C LEU A 162 10.20 -1.24 -19.58
N LEU A 163 10.85 -0.89 -18.47
CA LEU A 163 10.67 -1.54 -17.18
C LEU A 163 9.67 -0.75 -16.34
N ASP A 164 8.61 -1.41 -15.92
CA ASP A 164 7.63 -0.89 -14.97
C ASP A 164 7.95 -1.43 -13.56
N TYR A 165 8.29 -0.57 -12.59
CA TYR A 165 8.62 -1.02 -11.24
C TYR A 165 7.98 -0.20 -10.11
N ARG A 166 7.96 -0.77 -8.90
CA ARG A 166 7.52 -0.14 -7.65
C ARG A 166 8.32 -0.67 -6.45
N ASN A 167 8.78 0.25 -5.59
CA ASN A 167 9.48 -0.05 -4.34
C ASN A 167 10.75 -0.91 -4.51
N LEU A 168 11.45 -0.71 -5.63
CA LEU A 168 12.70 -1.41 -5.95
C LEU A 168 13.85 -0.43 -6.11
N THR A 169 15.02 -0.80 -5.58
CA THR A 169 16.24 0.01 -5.62
C THR A 169 17.20 -0.42 -6.72
N ALA A 170 17.15 -1.68 -7.12
CA ALA A 170 17.91 -2.25 -8.21
C ALA A 170 17.15 -3.39 -8.87
N CYS A 171 17.44 -3.65 -10.14
CA CYS A 171 17.10 -4.91 -10.79
C CYS A 171 18.32 -5.47 -11.52
N GLU A 172 18.41 -6.79 -11.54
CA GLU A 172 19.34 -7.55 -12.34
C GLU A 172 18.61 -7.94 -13.64
N VAL A 173 19.27 -7.70 -14.77
CA VAL A 173 18.72 -7.98 -16.10
C VAL A 173 19.59 -9.01 -16.77
N LYS A 174 18.98 -10.12 -17.20
CA LYS A 174 19.63 -11.21 -17.92
C LYS A 174 18.95 -11.43 -19.26
N VAL A 175 19.76 -11.52 -20.30
CA VAL A 175 19.28 -11.60 -21.69
C VAL A 175 19.71 -12.92 -22.27
N TYR A 176 18.74 -13.70 -22.73
CA TYR A 176 18.98 -15.02 -23.30
C TYR A 176 18.62 -15.02 -24.78
N ARG A 177 19.47 -15.66 -25.58
CA ARG A 177 19.16 -15.95 -26.97
C ARG A 177 18.36 -17.24 -27.02
N ILE A 178 17.17 -17.19 -27.60
CA ILE A 178 16.34 -18.37 -27.80
C ILE A 178 15.97 -18.44 -29.28
N ASP A 179 16.13 -19.62 -29.87
CA ASP A 179 15.61 -19.92 -31.19
C ASP A 179 14.13 -20.29 -31.08
N LEU A 180 13.25 -19.38 -31.52
CA LEU A 180 11.81 -19.59 -31.46
C LEU A 180 11.33 -20.71 -32.39
N ALA A 181 12.00 -20.96 -33.51
CA ALA A 181 11.62 -22.01 -34.44
C ALA A 181 11.89 -23.38 -33.82
N LYS A 182 13.09 -23.56 -33.25
CA LYS A 182 13.43 -24.77 -32.49
C LYS A 182 12.49 -24.95 -31.30
N PHE A 183 12.18 -23.87 -30.57
CA PHE A 183 11.26 -23.94 -29.44
C PHE A 183 9.83 -24.34 -29.85
N ALA A 184 9.28 -23.72 -30.90
CA ALA A 184 7.95 -24.01 -31.40
C ALA A 184 7.79 -25.46 -31.87
N LEU A 185 8.83 -26.02 -32.49
CA LEU A 185 8.85 -27.42 -32.93
C LEU A 185 8.83 -28.40 -31.74
N VAL A 186 9.60 -28.11 -30.70
CA VAL A 186 9.70 -28.98 -29.51
C VAL A 186 8.46 -28.87 -28.60
N ARG A 187 7.91 -27.67 -28.42
CA ARG A 187 6.82 -27.40 -27.46
C ARG A 187 5.44 -27.29 -28.12
N ARG A 188 5.35 -27.45 -29.44
CA ARG A 188 4.10 -27.30 -30.24
C ARG A 188 3.37 -25.97 -29.98
N GLY A 189 4.12 -24.90 -29.72
CA GLY A 189 3.54 -23.57 -29.44
C GLY A 189 4.52 -22.61 -28.77
N LEU A 190 4.12 -21.33 -28.69
CA LEU A 190 4.90 -20.23 -28.10
C LEU A 190 4.33 -19.74 -26.75
N GLY A 191 3.22 -20.34 -26.28
CA GLY A 191 2.49 -19.88 -25.09
C GLY A 191 3.29 -20.00 -23.78
N GLU A 192 4.23 -20.95 -23.71
CA GLU A 192 5.02 -21.28 -22.52
C GLU A 192 6.47 -20.76 -22.56
N ILE A 193 6.80 -19.78 -23.43
CA ILE A 193 8.17 -19.24 -23.52
C ILE A 193 8.72 -18.73 -22.18
N ALA A 194 7.86 -18.19 -21.31
CA ALA A 194 8.26 -17.71 -19.99
C ALA A 194 8.53 -18.83 -18.97
N GLN A 195 8.32 -20.10 -19.32
CA GLN A 195 8.55 -21.27 -18.46
C GLN A 195 9.74 -22.12 -18.92
N VAL A 196 10.58 -21.58 -19.80
CA VAL A 196 11.81 -22.24 -20.24
C VAL A 196 12.76 -22.34 -19.05
N ASN A 197 13.30 -23.54 -18.79
CA ASN A 197 14.35 -23.69 -17.81
C ASN A 197 15.66 -23.10 -18.37
N LEU A 198 16.13 -22.01 -17.78
CA LEU A 198 17.34 -21.31 -18.19
C LEU A 198 18.56 -21.70 -17.33
N ALA A 199 18.42 -22.68 -16.43
CA ALA A 199 19.52 -23.14 -15.59
C ALA A 199 20.69 -23.67 -16.45
N GLY A 200 21.89 -23.18 -16.16
CA GLY A 200 23.11 -23.58 -16.87
C GLY A 200 23.34 -22.92 -18.23
N ILE A 201 22.44 -22.06 -18.70
CA ILE A 201 22.63 -21.28 -19.93
C ILE A 201 23.31 -19.96 -19.59
N GLN A 202 24.43 -19.66 -20.24
CA GLN A 202 25.11 -18.38 -20.04
C GLN A 202 24.31 -17.24 -20.70
N PRO A 203 23.99 -16.16 -19.97
CA PRO A 203 23.29 -15.02 -20.54
C PRO A 203 24.18 -14.30 -21.57
N LEU A 204 23.56 -13.82 -22.64
CA LEU A 204 24.21 -12.96 -23.64
C LEU A 204 24.63 -11.62 -23.03
N HIS A 205 23.80 -11.10 -22.13
CA HIS A 205 24.04 -9.85 -21.45
C HIS A 205 23.49 -9.94 -20.03
N GLU A 206 24.29 -9.45 -19.09
CA GLU A 206 23.97 -9.38 -17.67
C GLU A 206 24.33 -7.99 -17.17
N ALA A 207 23.38 -7.31 -16.54
CA ALA A 207 23.59 -5.97 -16.01
C ALA A 207 22.76 -5.75 -14.74
N THR A 208 23.36 -5.05 -13.76
CA THR A 208 22.62 -4.51 -12.62
C THR A 208 22.24 -3.07 -12.90
N VAL A 209 20.94 -2.81 -13.02
CA VAL A 209 20.39 -1.48 -13.22
C VAL A 209 20.00 -0.89 -11.87
N LYS A 210 20.60 0.24 -11.52
CA LYS A 210 20.16 1.04 -10.38
C LYS A 210 18.83 1.69 -10.72
N LEU A 211 17.82 1.43 -9.88
CA LEU A 211 16.49 2.01 -9.97
C LEU A 211 16.40 3.20 -8.99
N ALA A 212 15.19 3.48 -8.52
CA ALA A 212 14.91 4.56 -7.56
C ALA A 212 15.38 4.24 -6.14
N ASP A 213 14.92 5.02 -5.18
CA ASP A 213 15.17 4.92 -3.73
C ASP A 213 14.34 3.83 -3.04
N GLY A 214 13.45 3.15 -3.76
CA GLY A 214 12.58 2.10 -3.22
C GLY A 214 11.43 2.60 -2.37
N ARG A 215 11.12 3.91 -2.42
CA ARG A 215 10.06 4.57 -1.64
C ARG A 215 8.94 5.11 -2.55
N ASP A 216 8.48 4.28 -3.47
CA ASP A 216 7.39 4.63 -4.39
C ASP A 216 6.03 4.20 -3.81
N TYR A 217 5.57 5.01 -2.86
CA TYR A 217 4.33 4.75 -2.13
C TYR A 217 3.06 5.26 -2.81
N ARG A 218 3.18 5.92 -3.97
CA ARG A 218 2.04 6.50 -4.70
C ARG A 218 0.94 5.47 -4.93
N THR A 219 -0.28 5.79 -4.49
CA THR A 219 -1.48 4.97 -4.67
C THR A 219 -2.29 5.46 -5.88
N GLY A 220 -2.64 4.55 -6.79
CA GLY A 220 -3.43 4.82 -7.99
C GLY A 220 -3.04 3.91 -9.17
N ALA A 221 -3.88 3.86 -10.20
CA ALA A 221 -3.59 3.17 -11.48
C ALA A 221 -2.56 3.92 -12.36
N PHE A 222 -2.10 5.08 -11.91
CA PHE A 222 -1.08 5.91 -12.57
C PHE A 222 0.33 5.29 -12.46
N PRO A 223 1.20 5.51 -13.47
CA PRO A 223 2.08 4.46 -13.91
C PRO A 223 3.18 4.21 -12.90
N ARG A 224 3.47 2.92 -12.73
CA ARG A 224 4.76 2.42 -12.23
C ARG A 224 5.88 3.26 -12.81
N ARG A 225 6.95 3.50 -12.06
CA ARG A 225 8.10 4.21 -12.63
C ARG A 225 8.56 3.44 -13.85
N ARG A 226 8.73 4.18 -14.94
CA ARG A 226 9.20 3.65 -16.22
C ARG A 226 10.64 4.04 -16.40
N GLN A 227 11.48 3.03 -16.59
CA GLN A 227 12.87 3.24 -16.95
C GLN A 227 13.17 2.46 -18.23
N ARG A 228 13.81 3.14 -19.18
CA ARG A 228 14.38 2.48 -20.34
C ARG A 228 15.67 1.82 -19.91
N VAL A 229 15.71 0.51 -20.01
CA VAL A 229 16.94 -0.26 -19.80
C VAL A 229 17.54 -0.54 -21.16
N LEU A 230 18.79 -0.12 -21.34
CA LEU A 230 19.58 -0.41 -22.53
C LEU A 230 20.20 -1.80 -22.36
N VAL A 231 19.85 -2.70 -23.26
CA VAL A 231 20.14 -4.13 -23.15
C VAL A 231 21.37 -4.49 -23.99
N GLU A 232 21.78 -3.64 -24.93
CA GLU A 232 23.04 -3.74 -25.68
C GLU A 232 23.53 -2.38 -26.17
N ARG A 233 24.83 -2.11 -26.02
CA ARG A 233 25.53 -1.07 -26.79
C ARG A 233 26.13 -1.73 -28.04
N GLY A 234 25.44 -1.57 -29.17
CA GLY A 234 25.98 -1.87 -30.50
C GLY A 234 26.30 -3.35 -30.77
N CYS A 235 25.39 -4.05 -31.44
CA CYS A 235 25.87 -5.04 -32.42
C CYS A 235 26.53 -4.24 -33.54
N ALA A 236 27.84 -4.00 -33.41
CA ALA A 236 28.67 -3.88 -34.60
C ALA A 236 28.45 -5.17 -35.40
N THR A 237 28.12 -4.99 -36.67
CA THR A 237 28.09 -6.03 -37.68
C THR A 237 29.40 -6.81 -37.63
N SER A 238 29.41 -7.97 -36.97
CA SER A 238 30.48 -8.94 -37.17
C SER A 238 30.20 -9.63 -38.50
N ASP A 239 31.10 -9.39 -39.45
CA ASP A 239 31.19 -10.07 -40.73
C ASP A 239 30.87 -11.56 -40.63
N GLN A 240 29.79 -11.96 -41.30
CA GLN A 240 29.70 -13.27 -41.97
C GLN A 240 28.74 -13.14 -43.14
N PRO A 241 29.10 -13.63 -44.34
CA PRO A 241 28.36 -13.37 -45.56
C PRO A 241 27.15 -14.30 -45.68
N ASP A 242 26.11 -13.74 -46.27
CA ASP A 242 25.07 -14.44 -47.04
C ASP A 242 24.17 -15.46 -46.32
N LEU A 243 23.15 -14.94 -45.63
CA LEU A 243 21.84 -15.57 -45.60
C LEU A 243 20.76 -14.51 -45.82
N ARG A 244 20.41 -14.30 -47.09
CA ARG A 244 19.19 -13.59 -47.48
C ARG A 244 17.99 -14.31 -46.87
N GLY A 245 17.37 -13.67 -45.88
CA GLY A 245 16.03 -13.98 -45.40
C GLY A 245 15.99 -14.72 -44.07
N LEU A 246 15.34 -14.08 -43.07
CA LEU A 246 14.86 -14.66 -41.80
C LEU A 246 15.79 -14.67 -40.58
N ALA A 247 16.72 -13.72 -40.43
CA ALA A 247 17.29 -13.43 -39.10
C ALA A 247 16.34 -12.55 -38.26
N LYS A 248 15.18 -13.08 -37.87
CA LYS A 248 14.40 -12.47 -36.77
C LYS A 248 14.97 -13.01 -35.47
N THR A 249 16.01 -12.37 -34.96
CA THR A 249 16.61 -12.72 -33.67
C THR A 249 15.70 -12.19 -32.56
N TYR A 250 14.98 -13.08 -31.89
CA TYR A 250 14.15 -12.72 -30.75
C TYR A 250 14.92 -13.00 -29.47
N ARG A 251 14.98 -12.02 -28.56
CA ARG A 251 15.66 -12.14 -27.27
C ARG A 251 14.63 -12.28 -26.16
N CYS A 252 14.84 -13.25 -25.28
CA CYS A 252 14.10 -13.33 -24.03
C CYS A 252 14.87 -12.51 -22.98
N LEU A 253 14.13 -11.67 -22.26
CA LEU A 253 14.64 -10.80 -21.22
C LEU A 253 13.99 -11.21 -19.92
N GLU A 254 14.81 -11.59 -18.95
CA GLU A 254 14.39 -11.75 -17.57
C GLU A 254 14.93 -10.58 -16.75
N ALA A 255 14.07 -9.99 -15.94
CA ALA A 255 14.45 -8.98 -14.96
C ALA A 255 14.07 -9.48 -13.57
N THR A 256 15.07 -9.77 -12.75
CA THR A 256 14.93 -10.17 -11.34
C THR A 256 15.21 -8.97 -10.45
N ALA A 257 14.38 -8.77 -9.43
CA ALA A 257 14.52 -7.65 -8.52
C ALA A 257 15.37 -8.05 -7.31
N ALA A 258 16.54 -7.43 -7.14
CA ALA A 258 17.36 -7.61 -5.95
C ALA A 258 17.12 -6.45 -4.96
N SER A 259 16.59 -6.78 -3.77
CA SER A 259 16.36 -5.80 -2.71
C SER A 259 17.41 -5.97 -1.62
N ARG A 260 18.54 -5.26 -1.69
CA ARG A 260 19.43 -5.11 -0.53
C ARG A 260 18.82 -4.11 0.46
N ALA A 261 18.13 -4.63 1.47
CA ALA A 261 17.77 -3.85 2.65
C ALA A 261 18.95 -3.91 3.63
N ALA A 262 19.68 -2.81 3.78
CA ALA A 262 20.66 -2.68 4.85
C ALA A 262 19.91 -2.53 6.19
N HIS A 263 20.16 -3.48 7.10
CA HIS A 263 19.89 -3.50 8.54
C HIS A 263 18.53 -2.99 9.06
N LEU A 264 17.69 -3.93 9.50
CA LEU A 264 17.40 -4.19 10.93
C LEU A 264 16.45 -5.41 11.02
N CYS A 265 16.89 -6.43 11.77
CA CYS A 265 16.20 -7.67 12.14
C CYS A 265 16.03 -8.79 11.07
N GLY A 266 16.75 -9.89 11.32
CA GLY A 266 16.27 -11.28 11.16
C GLY A 266 15.94 -11.77 9.76
N THR A 267 16.91 -12.46 9.15
CA THR A 267 16.74 -13.61 8.22
C THR A 267 15.43 -13.67 7.41
N ASP A 268 15.47 -13.24 6.15
CA ASP A 268 14.89 -13.99 5.03
C ASP A 268 15.19 -13.25 3.71
N THR A 269 16.19 -13.75 2.98
CA THR A 269 16.38 -13.45 1.56
C THR A 269 15.34 -14.24 0.77
N SER A 270 14.08 -13.78 0.75
CA SER A 270 13.06 -14.35 -0.12
C SER A 270 13.29 -13.87 -1.55
N GLU A 271 13.91 -14.72 -2.37
CA GLU A 271 13.88 -14.61 -3.83
C GLU A 271 12.41 -14.61 -4.29
N CYS A 272 11.93 -13.47 -4.79
CA CYS A 272 10.61 -13.39 -5.41
C CYS A 272 10.69 -13.88 -6.87
N SER A 273 10.79 -15.19 -7.05
CA SER A 273 10.55 -15.87 -8.33
C SER A 273 9.04 -16.05 -8.52
N PHE A 274 8.39 -15.10 -9.19
CA PHE A 274 6.95 -15.18 -9.45
C PHE A 274 6.66 -16.05 -10.69
N ALA A 275 6.47 -17.36 -10.47
CA ALA A 275 5.78 -18.24 -11.40
C ALA A 275 4.26 -18.03 -11.25
N ALA A 276 3.62 -17.40 -12.23
CA ALA A 276 2.18 -17.19 -12.23
C ALA A 276 1.42 -18.52 -12.47
N ARG A 277 0.94 -19.16 -11.40
CA ARG A 277 -0.11 -20.19 -11.45
C ARG A 277 -1.46 -19.59 -11.04
N ARG A 278 -2.48 -19.70 -11.92
CA ARG A 278 -3.89 -19.96 -11.55
C ARG A 278 -4.62 -20.66 -12.70
N CYS A 279 -5.00 -21.91 -12.45
CA CYS A 279 -6.08 -22.75 -13.02
C CYS A 279 -6.53 -23.63 -11.83
N SER A 280 -7.75 -24.08 -11.57
CA SER A 280 -9.14 -24.10 -12.11
C SER A 280 -10.04 -24.60 -10.91
N PRO A 281 -11.39 -24.80 -10.91
CA PRO A 281 -12.24 -25.48 -11.91
C PRO A 281 -13.67 -24.90 -12.09
N TYR A 282 -14.47 -25.49 -12.99
CA TYR A 282 -15.83 -25.12 -13.47
C TYR A 282 -15.85 -23.95 -14.48
N GLY A 283 -16.17 -24.09 -15.77
CA GLY A 283 -16.83 -25.15 -16.53
C GLY A 283 -17.87 -24.51 -17.44
N CYS A 284 -17.51 -24.14 -18.68
CA CYS A 284 -18.49 -23.78 -19.72
C CYS A 284 -18.42 -24.81 -20.85
N PRO A 285 -19.44 -25.65 -21.05
CA PRO A 285 -19.56 -26.46 -22.23
C PRO A 285 -20.45 -25.77 -23.29
N GLY A 286 -20.00 -25.82 -24.53
CA GLY A 286 -20.88 -26.08 -25.68
C GLY A 286 -21.38 -24.88 -26.47
N ALA A 287 -20.71 -24.60 -27.59
CA ALA A 287 -21.38 -24.15 -28.80
C ALA A 287 -21.47 -25.34 -29.76
N ARG A 288 -22.68 -25.74 -30.18
CA ARG A 288 -23.01 -26.25 -31.53
C ARG A 288 -24.51 -26.50 -31.70
N ARG A 289 -25.01 -25.92 -32.80
CA ARG A 289 -26.36 -25.90 -33.40
C ARG A 289 -27.33 -24.90 -32.78
#